data_AF-A0A7W0NLB2-F1
#
_entry.id   AF-A0A7W0NLB2-F1
#
_cell.length_a   1.000
_cell.length_b   1.000
_cell.length_c   1.000
_cell.angle_alpha   90.00
_cell.angle_beta   90.00
_cell.angle_gamma   90.00
#
_symmetry.space_group_name_H-M   'P 1'
#
loop_
_entity.id
_entity.type
_entity.pdbx_description
1 polymer ?
#
loop_
_entity_poly.entity_id
_entity_poly.type
_entity_poly.pdbx_seq_one_letter_code
_entity_poly.pdbx_strand_id
1 'polypeptide(L)'
;AFLTLWECLTTVAKLSAPFTPFIAEEIFTNLTGPDGNAPDSVHLADWPEPDDARVDDGLRARMALVRRLVTLGRSARTDAKVRVRQPLRRALVVLPSSERALLDGLEGLVAEELNVKEVEIANGLEELVLYVVKPNFRALGPRFGARVKPVGQALGRADPAHIVGSLEADGTVTIDVDGDEVALGRDEVDVRVSGRSGLSFAQDGPYGLALDLEITPGLYAEGAAREAVRSVQELRKSSGLAVEDRIELWLAADDKPIMAALEDHSGYIAAEVLATSLHIGEDPPENAAGSTISLEEKKLRLALQKSS
;
A
#
# COMPACT_ATOMS: atom_id res chain seq x y z
N ALA A 1 -2.68 -0.25 -23.25
CA ALA A 1 -1.59 -0.28 -22.25
C ALA A 1 -0.21 -0.31 -22.90
N PHE A 2 0.14 -1.35 -23.68
CA PHE A 2 1.49 -1.48 -24.26
C PHE A 2 1.92 -0.32 -25.16
N LEU A 3 1.01 0.22 -26.00
CA LEU A 3 1.32 1.38 -26.84
C LEU A 3 1.66 2.64 -26.01
N THR A 4 0.87 2.92 -24.97
CA THR A 4 1.12 4.04 -24.05
C THR A 4 2.46 3.89 -23.34
N LEU A 5 2.79 2.69 -22.86
CA LEU A 5 4.07 2.42 -22.21
C LEU A 5 5.23 2.59 -23.21
N TRP A 6 5.09 2.05 -24.41
CA TRP A 6 6.08 2.19 -25.48
C TRP A 6 6.32 3.67 -25.83
N GLU A 7 5.26 4.46 -26.00
CA GLU A 7 5.35 5.89 -26.30
C GLU A 7 6.00 6.67 -25.15
N CYS A 8 5.63 6.39 -23.90
CA CYS A 8 6.26 6.99 -22.73
C CYS A 8 7.75 6.65 -22.63
N LEU A 9 8.12 5.37 -22.77
CA LEU A 9 9.52 4.93 -22.63
C LEU A 9 10.40 5.44 -23.77
N THR A 10 9.90 5.42 -25.01
CA THR A 10 10.62 5.99 -26.16
C THR A 10 10.79 7.51 -26.03
N THR A 11 9.76 8.22 -25.54
CA THR A 11 9.85 9.66 -25.26
C THR A 11 10.85 9.96 -24.15
N VAL A 12 10.83 9.19 -23.05
CA VAL A 12 11.82 9.32 -21.96
C VAL A 12 13.24 9.04 -22.45
N ALA A 13 13.43 8.02 -23.30
CA ALA A 13 14.73 7.76 -23.92
C ALA A 13 15.23 8.97 -24.73
N LYS A 14 14.39 9.58 -25.58
CA LYS A 14 14.74 10.81 -26.31
C LYS A 14 15.10 11.98 -25.39
N LEU A 15 14.29 12.24 -24.37
CA LEU A 15 14.50 13.33 -23.40
C LEU A 15 15.79 13.15 -22.58
N SER A 16 16.13 11.90 -22.27
CA SER A 16 17.29 11.54 -21.44
C SER A 16 18.59 11.35 -22.23
N ALA A 17 18.52 11.20 -23.55
CA ALA A 17 19.68 10.97 -24.42
C ALA A 17 20.85 11.97 -24.23
N PRO A 18 20.61 13.29 -24.00
CA PRO A 18 21.71 14.23 -23.74
C PRO A 18 22.43 14.02 -22.39
N PHE A 19 21.81 13.31 -21.44
CA PHE A 19 22.30 13.12 -20.08
C PHE A 19 22.82 11.69 -19.83
N THR A 20 22.15 10.70 -20.40
CA THR A 20 22.43 9.26 -20.21
C THR A 20 22.45 8.52 -21.56
N PRO A 21 23.40 8.83 -22.45
CA PRO A 21 23.36 8.42 -23.85
C PRO A 21 23.27 6.91 -24.05
N PHE A 22 24.09 6.13 -23.34
CA PHE A 22 24.10 4.66 -23.50
C PHE A 22 22.82 3.99 -23.02
N ILE A 23 22.25 4.45 -21.90
CA ILE A 23 21.00 3.91 -21.35
C ILE A 23 19.83 4.30 -22.26
N ALA A 24 19.79 5.55 -22.73
CA ALA A 24 18.77 6.02 -23.65
C ALA A 24 18.81 5.23 -24.97
N GLU A 25 20.01 4.99 -25.53
CA GLU A 25 20.21 4.18 -26.73
C GLU A 25 19.70 2.75 -26.53
N GLU A 26 20.08 2.10 -25.42
CA GLU A 26 19.66 0.73 -25.13
C GLU A 26 18.14 0.61 -24.97
N ILE A 27 17.49 1.55 -24.26
CA ILE A 27 16.03 1.56 -24.12
C ILE A 27 15.37 1.78 -25.49
N PHE A 28 15.83 2.78 -26.25
CA PHE A 28 15.22 3.16 -27.51
C PHE A 28 15.33 2.05 -28.56
N THR A 29 16.53 1.51 -28.79
CA THR A 29 16.78 0.47 -29.81
C THR A 29 16.07 -0.84 -29.48
N ASN A 30 16.01 -1.26 -28.22
CA ASN A 30 15.25 -2.45 -27.82
C ASN A 30 13.73 -2.31 -28.07
N LEU A 31 13.19 -1.09 -27.94
CA LEU A 31 11.76 -0.83 -28.12
C LEU A 31 11.37 -0.51 -29.56
N THR A 32 12.27 0.07 -30.35
CA THR A 32 12.00 0.55 -31.71
C THR A 32 12.64 -0.28 -32.80
N GLY A 33 13.61 -1.15 -32.49
CA GLY A 33 14.27 -2.02 -33.47
C GLY A 33 13.33 -2.88 -34.34
N PRO A 34 12.16 -3.34 -33.85
CA PRO A 34 11.16 -4.01 -34.68
C PRO A 34 10.38 -3.08 -35.64
N ASP A 35 10.43 -1.75 -35.44
CA ASP A 35 9.75 -0.74 -36.25
C ASP A 35 10.70 -0.18 -37.31
N GLY A 36 10.53 -0.61 -38.57
CA GLY A 36 11.36 -0.19 -39.69
C GLY A 36 11.26 1.29 -40.09
N ASN A 37 10.38 2.08 -39.43
CA ASN A 37 10.27 3.52 -39.65
C ASN A 37 10.98 4.36 -38.56
N ALA A 38 11.47 3.73 -37.48
CA ALA A 38 12.19 4.43 -36.43
C ALA A 38 13.66 4.69 -36.84
N PRO A 39 14.28 5.80 -36.39
CA PRO A 39 15.71 6.01 -36.56
C PRO A 39 16.54 4.88 -35.92
N ASP A 40 17.72 4.60 -36.49
CA ASP A 40 18.61 3.54 -35.99
C ASP A 40 19.19 3.82 -34.59
N SER A 41 19.17 5.08 -34.14
CA SER A 41 19.69 5.51 -32.83
C SER A 41 18.82 6.63 -32.26
N VAL A 42 18.72 6.67 -30.93
CA VAL A 42 18.01 7.75 -30.23
C VAL A 42 18.65 9.13 -30.51
N HIS A 43 19.96 9.14 -30.81
CA HIS A 43 20.72 10.35 -31.10
C HIS A 43 20.46 10.91 -32.51
N LEU A 44 19.76 10.14 -33.35
CA LEU A 44 19.28 10.56 -34.67
C LEU A 44 17.79 10.88 -34.66
N ALA A 45 17.10 10.69 -33.54
CA ALA A 45 15.69 10.97 -33.42
C ALA A 45 15.44 12.47 -33.18
N ASP A 46 14.32 12.96 -33.72
CA ASP A 46 13.85 14.31 -33.44
C ASP A 46 13.50 14.47 -31.96
N TRP A 47 13.73 15.69 -31.46
CA TRP A 47 13.33 16.07 -30.11
C TRP A 47 11.81 15.96 -29.95
N PRO A 48 11.29 15.35 -28.87
CA PRO A 48 9.85 15.20 -28.69
C PRO A 48 9.18 16.56 -28.48
N GLU A 49 8.11 16.81 -29.24
CA GLU A 49 7.30 18.03 -29.13
C GLU A 49 6.07 17.78 -28.24
N PRO A 50 5.67 18.76 -27.42
CA PRO A 50 4.46 18.65 -26.60
C PRO A 50 3.20 18.68 -27.48
N ASP A 51 2.21 17.87 -27.11
CA ASP A 51 0.89 17.84 -27.74
C ASP A 51 -0.18 18.30 -26.72
N ASP A 52 -0.57 19.56 -26.81
CA ASP A 52 -1.55 20.18 -25.91
C ASP A 52 -2.93 19.49 -25.98
N ALA A 53 -3.26 18.82 -27.10
CA ALA A 53 -4.52 18.11 -27.24
C ALA A 53 -4.60 16.85 -26.36
N ARG A 54 -3.46 16.36 -25.85
CA ARG A 54 -3.38 15.21 -24.94
C ARG A 54 -3.39 15.62 -23.47
N VAL A 55 -3.40 16.92 -23.16
CA VAL A 55 -3.48 17.41 -21.79
C VAL A 55 -4.90 17.21 -21.27
N ASP A 56 -5.04 16.36 -20.25
CA ASP A 56 -6.31 16.10 -19.58
C ASP A 56 -6.17 16.38 -18.07
N ASP A 57 -6.55 17.58 -17.66
CA ASP A 57 -6.49 17.98 -16.25
C ASP A 57 -7.49 17.22 -15.37
N GLY A 58 -8.59 16.73 -15.94
CA GLY A 58 -9.54 15.87 -15.23
C GLY A 58 -8.89 14.55 -14.86
N LEU A 59 -8.26 13.87 -15.84
CA LEU A 59 -7.49 12.64 -15.60
C LEU A 59 -6.34 12.89 -14.61
N ARG A 60 -5.63 14.02 -14.71
CA ARG A 60 -4.55 14.37 -13.77
C ARG A 60 -5.07 14.51 -12.34
N ALA A 61 -6.21 15.17 -12.13
CA ALA A 61 -6.83 15.30 -10.82
C ALA A 61 -7.23 13.94 -10.25
N ARG A 62 -7.86 13.08 -11.07
CA ARG A 62 -8.23 11.72 -10.68
C ARG A 62 -7.03 10.87 -10.28
N MET A 63 -5.96 10.87 -11.08
CA MET A 63 -4.72 10.14 -10.75
C MET A 63 -3.97 10.75 -9.56
N ALA A 64 -4.05 12.07 -9.34
CA ALA A 64 -3.51 12.69 -8.14
C ALA A 64 -4.22 12.20 -6.87
N LEU A 65 -5.55 12.07 -6.91
CA LEU A 65 -6.33 11.49 -5.83
C LEU A 65 -5.93 10.03 -5.57
N VAL A 66 -5.89 9.18 -6.61
CA VAL A 66 -5.46 7.77 -6.48
C VAL A 66 -4.09 7.67 -5.81
N ARG A 67 -3.09 8.43 -6.29
CA ARG A 67 -1.74 8.44 -5.70
C ARG A 67 -1.76 8.87 -4.23
N ARG A 68 -2.53 9.89 -3.88
CA ARG A 68 -2.67 10.36 -2.49
C ARG A 68 -3.22 9.25 -1.59
N LEU A 69 -4.29 8.60 -2.01
CA LEU A 69 -4.89 7.49 -1.26
C LEU A 69 -3.92 6.31 -1.11
N VAL A 70 -3.23 5.93 -2.20
CA VAL A 70 -2.21 4.87 -2.15
C VAL A 70 -1.06 5.23 -1.19
N THR A 71 -0.60 6.48 -1.17
CA THR A 71 0.41 6.94 -0.22
C THR A 71 -0.07 6.81 1.23
N LEU A 72 -1.31 7.23 1.52
CA LEU A 72 -1.91 7.08 2.86
C LEU A 72 -2.03 5.61 3.26
N GLY A 73 -2.53 4.75 2.38
CA GLY A 73 -2.64 3.32 2.65
C GLY A 73 -1.28 2.64 2.87
N ARG A 74 -0.25 3.01 2.10
CA ARG A 74 1.12 2.51 2.32
C ARG A 74 1.70 2.99 3.65
N SER A 75 1.38 4.20 4.09
CA SER A 75 1.76 4.71 5.43
C SER A 75 1.07 3.89 6.51
N ALA A 76 -0.26 3.77 6.46
CA ALA A 76 -1.04 2.99 7.43
C ALA A 76 -0.55 1.52 7.51
N ARG A 77 -0.19 0.93 6.36
CA ARG A 77 0.36 -0.43 6.29
C ARG A 77 1.74 -0.53 6.95
N THR A 78 2.61 0.45 6.71
CA THR A 78 3.94 0.54 7.35
C THR A 78 3.82 0.65 8.86
N ASP A 79 2.92 1.50 9.36
CA ASP A 79 2.69 1.71 10.79
C ASP A 79 2.16 0.44 11.47
N ALA A 80 1.29 -0.31 10.78
CA ALA A 80 0.79 -1.60 11.22
C ALA A 80 1.82 -2.75 11.10
N LYS A 81 2.97 -2.51 10.44
CA LYS A 81 4.00 -3.51 10.14
C LYS A 81 3.49 -4.71 9.34
N VAL A 82 2.45 -4.51 8.53
CA VAL A 82 1.90 -5.57 7.65
C VAL A 82 2.59 -5.50 6.30
N ARG A 83 3.09 -6.63 5.80
CA ARG A 83 3.77 -6.69 4.48
C ARG A 83 2.77 -6.46 3.35
N VAL A 84 3.13 -5.72 2.29
CA VAL A 84 2.24 -5.49 1.12
C VAL A 84 1.75 -6.79 0.49
N ARG A 85 2.56 -7.86 0.50
CA ARG A 85 2.17 -9.17 -0.05
C ARG A 85 1.06 -9.87 0.72
N GLN A 86 0.81 -9.50 1.98
CA GLN A 86 -0.37 -9.97 2.73
C GLN A 86 -1.59 -9.20 2.22
N PRO A 87 -2.53 -9.85 1.51
CA PRO A 87 -3.77 -9.20 1.14
C PRO A 87 -4.57 -8.87 2.40
N LEU A 88 -5.23 -7.72 2.38
CA LEU A 88 -6.17 -7.33 3.42
C LEU A 88 -7.58 -7.32 2.87
N ARG A 89 -8.57 -7.38 3.75
CA ARG A 89 -9.97 -7.39 3.34
C ARG A 89 -10.32 -6.10 2.61
N ARG A 90 -10.09 -4.95 3.26
CA ARG A 90 -10.55 -3.67 2.74
C ARG A 90 -9.70 -2.48 3.13
N ALA A 91 -9.80 -1.43 2.33
CA ALA A 91 -9.45 -0.08 2.72
C ALA A 91 -10.72 0.77 2.82
N LEU A 92 -10.83 1.55 3.88
CA LEU A 92 -11.89 2.53 4.09
C LEU A 92 -11.32 3.92 3.85
N VAL A 93 -11.96 4.71 3.00
CA VAL A 93 -11.45 6.00 2.52
C VAL A 93 -12.40 7.13 2.92
N VAL A 94 -11.85 8.21 3.44
CA VAL A 94 -12.54 9.48 3.64
C VAL A 94 -11.90 10.52 2.73
N LEU A 95 -12.74 11.26 2.01
CA LEU A 95 -12.34 12.35 1.13
C LEU A 95 -13.46 13.40 1.05
N PRO A 96 -13.16 14.64 0.64
CA PRO A 96 -14.17 15.67 0.45
C PRO A 96 -15.31 15.21 -0.47
N SER A 97 -16.56 15.53 -0.10
CA SER A 97 -17.75 15.15 -0.88
C SER A 97 -17.70 15.64 -2.33
N SER A 98 -17.09 16.81 -2.58
CA SER A 98 -16.88 17.37 -3.92
C SER A 98 -15.94 16.55 -4.79
N GLU A 99 -15.10 15.71 -4.20
CA GLU A 99 -14.08 14.93 -4.90
C GLU A 99 -14.44 13.44 -5.04
N ARG A 100 -15.55 12.98 -4.47
CA ARG A 100 -15.98 11.57 -4.54
C ARG A 100 -16.05 11.06 -5.98
N ALA A 101 -16.64 11.85 -6.87
CA ALA A 101 -16.77 11.50 -8.29
C ALA A 101 -15.42 11.35 -9.03
N LEU A 102 -14.31 11.86 -8.48
CA LEU A 102 -12.98 11.66 -9.07
C LEU A 102 -12.48 10.22 -8.89
N LEU A 103 -12.95 9.53 -7.84
CA LEU A 103 -12.56 8.15 -7.54
C LEU A 103 -13.39 7.12 -8.31
N ASP A 104 -14.57 7.49 -8.81
CA ASP A 104 -15.49 6.59 -9.52
C ASP A 104 -14.76 5.79 -10.62
N GLY A 105 -14.80 4.47 -10.51
CA GLY A 105 -14.17 3.54 -11.47
C GLY A 105 -12.65 3.41 -11.34
N LEU A 106 -12.03 4.01 -10.32
CA LEU A 106 -10.60 3.92 -10.01
C LEU A 106 -10.32 3.22 -8.66
N GLU A 107 -11.36 2.76 -7.97
CA GLU A 107 -11.27 2.02 -6.71
C GLU A 107 -10.40 0.77 -6.88
N GLY A 108 -10.52 0.09 -8.02
CA GLY A 108 -9.70 -1.07 -8.36
C GLY A 108 -8.20 -0.77 -8.40
N LEU A 109 -7.79 0.39 -8.91
CA LEU A 109 -6.38 0.79 -8.92
C LEU A 109 -5.85 1.01 -7.50
N VAL A 110 -6.66 1.64 -6.64
CA VAL A 110 -6.30 1.81 -5.22
C VAL A 110 -6.23 0.44 -4.53
N ALA A 111 -7.18 -0.46 -4.83
CA ALA A 111 -7.24 -1.79 -4.26
C ALA A 111 -6.02 -2.64 -4.62
N GLU A 112 -5.63 -2.65 -5.89
CA GLU A 112 -4.46 -3.35 -6.41
C GLU A 112 -3.16 -2.83 -5.78
N GLU A 113 -2.96 -1.51 -5.79
CA GLU A 113 -1.77 -0.86 -5.24
C GLU A 113 -1.58 -1.09 -3.73
N LEU A 114 -2.70 -1.17 -2.99
CA LEU A 114 -2.70 -1.42 -1.56
C LEU A 114 -2.81 -2.90 -1.18
N ASN A 115 -2.99 -3.78 -2.17
CA ASN A 115 -3.31 -5.21 -2.01
C ASN A 115 -4.44 -5.43 -0.99
N VAL A 116 -5.60 -4.81 -1.27
CA VAL A 116 -6.85 -5.01 -0.53
C VAL A 116 -7.92 -5.57 -1.46
N LYS A 117 -8.92 -6.29 -0.93
CA LYS A 117 -10.00 -6.85 -1.78
C LYS A 117 -11.02 -5.82 -2.21
N GLU A 118 -11.28 -4.82 -1.36
CA GLU A 118 -12.26 -3.77 -1.64
C GLU A 118 -11.80 -2.42 -1.10
N VAL A 119 -12.30 -1.35 -1.72
CA VAL A 119 -12.14 0.03 -1.28
C VAL A 119 -13.53 0.58 -1.05
N GLU A 120 -13.81 0.99 0.19
CA GLU A 120 -15.10 1.52 0.62
C GLU A 120 -14.95 3.01 0.98
N ILE A 121 -15.87 3.85 0.53
CA ILE A 121 -15.92 5.26 0.94
C ILE A 121 -16.72 5.37 2.24
N ALA A 122 -16.07 5.81 3.31
CA ALA A 122 -16.69 6.08 4.59
C ALA A 122 -17.38 7.45 4.60
N ASN A 123 -18.40 7.63 5.46
CA ASN A 123 -19.15 8.90 5.51
C ASN A 123 -18.38 10.03 6.19
N GLY A 124 -17.39 9.69 7.03
CA GLY A 124 -16.56 10.64 7.75
C GLY A 124 -15.45 9.95 8.54
N LEU A 125 -14.51 10.75 9.06
CA LEU A 125 -13.37 10.24 9.83
C LEU A 125 -13.80 9.46 11.08
N GLU A 126 -14.94 9.83 11.66
CA GLU A 126 -15.53 9.21 12.85
C GLU A 126 -15.71 7.69 12.71
N GLU A 127 -15.97 7.19 11.50
CA GLU A 127 -16.11 5.75 11.21
C GLU A 127 -14.76 5.02 11.25
N LEU A 128 -13.66 5.72 11.02
CA LEU A 128 -12.32 5.18 10.91
C LEU A 128 -11.52 5.30 12.21
N VAL A 129 -11.78 6.36 12.97
CA VAL A 129 -10.89 6.81 14.03
C VAL A 129 -11.58 6.89 15.37
N LEU A 130 -10.75 6.80 16.41
CA LEU A 130 -11.05 7.24 17.75
C LEU A 130 -10.20 8.48 18.02
N TYR A 131 -10.86 9.55 18.44
CA TYR A 131 -10.17 10.71 18.96
C TYR A 131 -9.68 10.41 20.38
N VAL A 132 -8.38 10.56 20.58
CA VAL A 132 -7.76 10.51 21.89
C VAL A 132 -7.41 11.93 22.28
N VAL A 133 -8.21 12.48 23.19
CA VAL A 133 -8.00 13.84 23.70
C VAL A 133 -7.15 13.76 24.97
N LYS A 134 -6.06 14.53 24.99
CA LYS A 134 -5.18 14.67 26.16
C LYS A 134 -5.02 16.14 26.56
N PRO A 135 -4.92 16.44 27.86
CA PRO A 135 -4.61 17.79 28.31
C PRO A 135 -3.19 18.19 27.89
N ASN A 136 -3.04 19.37 27.27
CA ASN A 136 -1.73 19.96 27.06
C ASN A 136 -1.27 20.67 28.35
N PHE A 137 -0.59 19.92 29.22
CA PHE A 137 -0.14 20.42 30.52
C PHE A 137 0.74 21.68 30.45
N ARG A 138 1.47 21.86 29.34
CA ARG A 138 2.33 23.04 29.14
C ARG A 138 1.51 24.32 28.95
N ALA A 139 0.42 24.23 28.19
CA ALA A 139 -0.49 25.35 27.95
C ALA A 139 -1.46 25.58 29.12
N LEU A 140 -1.95 24.50 29.74
CA LEU A 140 -2.86 24.57 30.88
C LEU A 140 -2.20 25.10 32.17
N GLY A 141 -0.91 24.83 32.37
CA GLY A 141 -0.15 25.20 33.57
C GLY A 141 -0.26 26.67 33.97
N PRO A 142 0.12 27.62 33.10
CA PRO A 142 0.07 29.06 33.40
C PRO A 142 -1.32 29.60 33.74
N ARG A 143 -2.38 29.06 33.13
CA ARG A 143 -3.74 29.58 33.26
C ARG A 143 -4.50 28.96 34.42
N PHE A 144 -4.32 27.65 34.66
CA PHE A 144 -5.12 26.91 35.63
C PHE A 144 -4.35 26.52 36.90
N GLY A 145 -3.02 26.57 36.91
CA GLY A 145 -2.19 26.32 38.10
C GLY A 145 -2.58 25.02 38.83
N ALA A 146 -3.09 25.15 40.06
CA ALA A 146 -3.54 24.00 40.86
C ALA A 146 -4.75 23.24 40.25
N ARG A 147 -5.57 23.89 39.42
CA ARG A 147 -6.75 23.30 38.75
C ARG A 147 -6.42 22.46 37.52
N VAL A 148 -5.15 22.37 37.10
CA VAL A 148 -4.75 21.60 35.91
C VAL A 148 -5.13 20.12 35.99
N LYS A 149 -5.01 19.49 37.16
CA LYS A 149 -5.41 18.08 37.36
C LYS A 149 -6.93 17.89 37.21
N PRO A 150 -7.78 18.65 37.91
CA PRO A 150 -9.24 18.62 37.71
C PRO A 150 -9.66 18.85 36.25
N VAL A 151 -9.09 19.87 35.60
CA VAL A 151 -9.36 20.17 34.17
C VAL A 151 -8.98 18.97 33.28
N GLY A 152 -7.81 18.36 33.50
CA GLY A 152 -7.39 17.18 32.74
C GLY A 152 -8.28 15.95 32.96
N GLN A 153 -8.82 15.77 34.17
CA GLN A 153 -9.75 14.67 34.49
C GLN A 153 -11.12 14.88 33.85
N ALA A 154 -11.66 16.10 33.90
CA ALA A 154 -12.90 16.47 33.23
C ALA A 154 -12.78 16.28 31.71
N LEU A 155 -11.67 16.75 31.13
CA LEU A 155 -11.37 16.57 29.70
C LEU A 155 -11.31 15.08 29.31
N GLY A 156 -10.74 14.23 30.15
CA GLY A 156 -10.68 12.78 29.90
C GLY A 156 -12.01 12.03 30.09
N ARG A 157 -13.04 12.65 30.69
CA ARG A 157 -14.38 12.09 30.85
C ARG A 157 -15.37 12.56 29.77
N ALA A 158 -15.10 13.71 29.17
CA ALA A 158 -15.92 14.26 28.09
C ALA A 158 -15.78 13.41 26.81
N ASP A 159 -16.81 13.48 25.96
CA ASP A 159 -16.81 12.79 24.67
C ASP A 159 -15.74 13.39 23.73
N PRO A 160 -14.72 12.62 23.32
CA PRO A 160 -13.68 13.09 22.41
C PRO A 160 -14.23 13.63 21.09
N ALA A 161 -15.29 13.02 20.53
CA ALA A 161 -15.87 13.46 19.26
C ALA A 161 -16.48 14.86 19.38
N HIS A 162 -17.24 15.10 20.47
CA HIS A 162 -17.77 16.42 20.80
C HIS A 162 -16.65 17.46 20.98
N ILE A 163 -15.60 17.13 21.73
CA ILE A 163 -14.46 18.05 21.94
C ILE A 163 -13.83 18.47 20.62
N VAL A 164 -13.56 17.51 19.73
CA VAL A 164 -12.95 17.81 18.43
C VAL A 164 -13.90 18.64 17.58
N GLY A 165 -15.19 18.28 17.50
CA GLY A 165 -16.19 19.05 16.76
C GLY A 165 -16.31 20.51 17.21
N SER A 166 -16.36 20.77 18.53
CA SER A 166 -16.39 22.14 19.06
C SER A 166 -15.11 22.93 18.77
N LEU A 167 -13.94 22.29 18.91
CA LEU A 167 -12.66 22.95 18.60
C LEU A 167 -12.53 23.26 17.11
N GLU A 168 -13.07 22.42 16.23
CA GLU A 168 -13.10 22.64 14.79
C GLU A 168 -14.04 23.77 14.38
N ALA A 169 -15.27 23.79 14.90
CA ALA A 169 -16.30 24.77 14.58
C ALA A 169 -16.03 26.15 15.21
N ASP A 170 -15.75 26.18 16.51
CA ASP A 170 -15.78 27.41 17.31
C ASP A 170 -14.38 27.82 17.81
N GLY A 171 -13.38 26.95 17.65
CA GLY A 171 -12.01 27.18 18.15
C GLY A 171 -11.85 26.94 19.65
N THR A 172 -12.96 26.69 20.37
CA THR A 172 -12.99 26.45 21.82
C THR A 172 -13.98 25.35 22.18
N VAL A 173 -13.73 24.63 23.27
CA VAL A 173 -14.68 23.68 23.87
C VAL A 173 -14.93 24.06 25.32
N THR A 174 -16.19 24.01 25.76
CA THR A 174 -16.55 24.20 27.17
C THR A 174 -16.72 22.83 27.82
N ILE A 175 -16.06 22.62 28.96
CA ILE A 175 -16.19 21.43 29.79
C ILE A 175 -16.57 21.81 31.22
N ASP A 176 -17.40 20.98 31.86
CA ASP A 176 -17.72 21.13 33.28
C ASP A 176 -16.58 20.58 34.16
N VAL A 177 -16.07 21.41 35.07
CA VAL A 177 -14.99 21.06 36.00
C VAL A 177 -15.46 21.37 37.40
N ASP A 178 -15.98 20.36 38.10
CA ASP A 178 -16.50 20.46 39.47
C ASP A 178 -17.65 21.48 39.64
N GLY A 179 -18.48 21.66 38.61
CA GLY A 179 -19.62 22.60 38.60
C GLY A 179 -19.32 23.97 37.98
N ASP A 180 -18.06 24.21 37.57
CA ASP A 180 -17.66 25.41 36.83
C ASP A 180 -17.50 25.10 35.33
N GLU A 181 -18.11 25.92 34.47
CA GLU A 181 -17.85 25.87 33.03
C GLU A 181 -16.47 26.47 32.69
N VAL A 182 -15.61 25.65 32.09
CA VAL A 182 -14.25 26.04 31.68
C VAL A 182 -14.13 25.93 30.16
N ALA A 183 -13.84 27.06 29.50
CA ALA A 183 -13.52 27.10 28.08
C ALA A 183 -12.03 26.82 27.81
N LEU A 184 -11.77 25.82 26.99
CA LEU A 184 -10.44 25.41 26.52
C LEU A 184 -10.26 25.72 25.04
N GLY A 185 -9.13 26.31 24.68
CA GLY A 185 -8.72 26.55 23.29
C GLY A 185 -7.90 25.40 22.70
N ARG A 186 -7.63 25.47 21.39
CA ARG A 186 -6.86 24.45 20.66
C ARG A 186 -5.48 24.17 21.25
N ASP A 187 -4.78 25.18 21.75
CA ASP A 187 -3.43 25.02 22.31
C ASP A 187 -3.44 24.26 23.64
N GLU A 188 -4.58 24.19 24.32
CA GLU A 188 -4.75 23.58 25.64
C GLU A 188 -5.13 22.09 25.56
N VAL A 189 -5.45 21.61 24.36
CA VAL A 189 -5.96 20.27 24.09
C VAL A 189 -5.10 19.58 23.03
N ASP A 190 -4.40 18.51 23.42
CA ASP A 190 -3.67 17.63 22.49
C ASP A 190 -4.66 16.60 21.92
N VAL A 191 -5.15 16.83 20.71
CA VAL A 191 -6.02 15.91 19.98
C VAL A 191 -5.15 14.96 19.16
N ARG A 192 -5.27 13.66 19.44
CA ARG A 192 -4.65 12.62 18.64
C ARG A 192 -5.71 11.77 17.98
N VAL A 193 -5.37 11.25 16.81
CA VAL A 193 -6.22 10.37 16.04
C VAL A 193 -5.58 8.99 16.04
N SER A 194 -6.34 7.96 16.38
CA SER A 194 -5.94 6.57 16.25
C SER A 194 -7.00 5.79 15.51
N GLY A 195 -6.61 4.83 14.67
CA GLY A 195 -7.59 3.91 14.05
C GLY A 195 -8.43 3.20 15.11
N ARG A 196 -9.72 2.96 14.82
CA ARG A 196 -10.56 2.08 15.64
C ARG A 196 -9.92 0.69 15.76
N SER A 197 -10.29 -0.08 16.78
CA SER A 197 -9.74 -1.42 17.00
C SER A 197 -9.80 -2.27 15.71
N GLY A 198 -8.66 -2.86 15.32
CA GLY A 198 -8.53 -3.63 14.09
C GLY A 198 -8.24 -2.80 12.83
N LEU A 199 -8.22 -1.47 12.90
CA LEU A 199 -7.90 -0.58 11.79
C LEU A 199 -6.55 0.11 11.98
N SER A 200 -5.75 0.18 10.93
CA SER A 200 -4.61 1.09 10.86
C SER A 200 -4.96 2.31 10.02
N PHE A 201 -4.72 3.52 10.51
CA PHE A 201 -5.21 4.76 9.90
C PHE A 201 -4.07 5.73 9.58
N ALA A 202 -4.17 6.40 8.43
CA ALA A 202 -3.33 7.52 8.04
C ALA A 202 -4.19 8.68 7.50
N GLN A 203 -3.72 9.91 7.71
CA GLN A 203 -4.42 11.13 7.32
C GLN A 203 -3.47 12.12 6.64
N ASP A 204 -4.00 12.85 5.66
CA ASP A 204 -3.37 14.03 5.07
C ASP A 204 -4.47 15.08 4.80
N GLY A 205 -4.53 16.12 5.62
CA GLY A 205 -5.58 17.14 5.55
C GLY A 205 -6.99 16.53 5.64
N PRO A 206 -7.88 16.79 4.66
CA PRO A 206 -9.25 16.25 4.65
C PRO A 206 -9.33 14.80 4.15
N TYR A 207 -8.20 14.18 3.76
CA TYR A 207 -8.16 12.81 3.27
C TYR A 207 -7.74 11.87 4.38
N GLY A 208 -8.46 10.76 4.54
CA GLY A 208 -8.16 9.71 5.48
C GLY A 208 -8.24 8.34 4.81
N LEU A 209 -7.39 7.41 5.21
CA LEU A 209 -7.47 6.03 4.78
C LEU A 209 -7.18 5.10 5.95
N ALA A 210 -8.06 4.13 6.18
CA ALA A 210 -7.86 3.06 7.13
C ALA A 210 -7.78 1.69 6.45
N LEU A 211 -6.85 0.85 6.87
CA LEU A 211 -6.74 -0.54 6.46
C LEU A 211 -7.34 -1.44 7.53
N ASP A 212 -8.18 -2.38 7.10
CA ASP A 212 -8.67 -3.46 7.95
C ASP A 212 -7.58 -4.52 8.15
N LEU A 213 -7.13 -4.70 9.39
CA LEU A 213 -6.05 -5.60 9.76
C LEU A 213 -6.54 -7.01 10.11
N GLU A 214 -7.84 -7.28 10.05
CA GLU A 214 -8.37 -8.62 10.27
C GLU A 214 -7.94 -9.57 9.14
N ILE A 215 -7.13 -10.57 9.48
CA ILE A 215 -6.66 -11.58 8.54
C ILE A 215 -7.53 -12.83 8.70
N THR A 216 -8.39 -13.07 7.71
CA THR A 216 -9.17 -14.31 7.62
C THR A 216 -8.27 -15.47 7.16
N PRO A 217 -8.69 -16.74 7.37
CA PRO A 217 -7.93 -17.90 6.89
C PRO A 217 -7.65 -17.87 5.38
N GLY A 218 -8.58 -17.36 4.57
CA GLY A 218 -8.37 -17.23 3.12
C GLY A 218 -7.35 -16.15 2.75
N LEU A 219 -7.39 -14.99 3.43
CA LEU A 219 -6.39 -13.93 3.23
C LEU A 219 -5.01 -14.41 3.67
N TYR A 220 -4.95 -15.18 4.76
CA TYR A 220 -3.73 -15.81 5.22
C TYR A 220 -3.14 -16.73 4.14
N ALA A 221 -3.97 -17.63 3.61
CA ALA A 221 -3.56 -18.59 2.60
C ALA A 221 -3.00 -17.92 1.33
N GLU A 222 -3.69 -16.89 0.84
CA GLU A 222 -3.23 -16.12 -0.31
C GLU A 222 -1.91 -15.36 -0.01
N GLY A 223 -1.78 -14.81 1.20
CA GLY A 223 -0.54 -14.17 1.65
C GLY A 223 0.64 -15.14 1.67
N ALA A 224 0.43 -16.35 2.17
CA ALA A 224 1.43 -17.42 2.18
C ALA A 224 1.83 -17.83 0.75
N ALA A 225 0.87 -17.96 -0.17
CA ALA A 225 1.14 -18.27 -1.56
C ALA A 225 1.98 -17.17 -2.26
N ARG A 226 1.65 -15.89 -2.04
CA ARG A 226 2.42 -14.75 -2.59
C ARG A 226 3.84 -14.70 -2.02
N GLU A 227 4.01 -15.03 -0.75
CA GLU A 227 5.33 -15.12 -0.13
C GLU A 227 6.15 -16.28 -0.71
N ALA A 228 5.52 -17.44 -0.96
CA ALA A 228 6.16 -18.57 -1.64
C ALA A 228 6.62 -18.18 -3.05
N VAL A 229 5.77 -17.53 -3.85
CA VAL A 229 6.15 -17.00 -5.18
C VAL A 229 7.38 -16.11 -5.10
N ARG A 230 7.42 -15.13 -4.18
CA ARG A 230 8.60 -14.28 -3.98
C ARG A 230 9.85 -15.11 -3.73
N SER A 231 9.77 -16.06 -2.81
CA SER A 231 10.93 -16.88 -2.43
C SER A 231 11.40 -17.79 -3.55
N VAL A 232 10.50 -18.29 -4.38
CA VAL A 232 10.85 -19.02 -5.60
C VAL A 232 11.56 -18.11 -6.60
N GLN A 233 11.09 -16.88 -6.81
CA GLN A 233 11.75 -15.92 -7.70
C GLN A 233 13.14 -15.50 -7.18
N GLU A 234 13.30 -15.36 -5.87
CA GLU A 234 14.61 -15.13 -5.25
C GLU A 234 15.55 -16.33 -5.44
N LEU A 235 15.04 -17.55 -5.26
CA LEU A 235 15.81 -18.76 -5.50
C LEU A 235 16.23 -18.87 -6.96
N ARG A 236 15.31 -18.66 -7.93
CA ARG A 236 15.60 -18.61 -9.37
C ARG A 236 16.76 -17.68 -9.68
N LYS A 237 16.69 -16.44 -9.19
CA LYS A 237 17.75 -15.44 -9.39
C LYS A 237 19.08 -15.91 -8.80
N SER A 238 19.08 -16.45 -7.58
CA SER A 238 20.29 -16.94 -6.93
C SER A 238 20.87 -18.21 -7.59
N SER A 239 20.04 -18.98 -8.27
CA SER A 239 20.41 -20.17 -9.05
C SER A 239 20.79 -19.86 -10.49
N GLY A 240 20.81 -18.59 -10.91
CA GLY A 240 21.19 -18.17 -12.26
C GLY A 240 20.15 -18.47 -13.34
N LEU A 241 18.89 -18.70 -12.96
CA LEU A 241 17.79 -18.91 -13.90
C LEU A 241 17.19 -17.57 -14.35
N ALA A 242 16.77 -17.53 -15.62
CA ALA A 242 16.04 -16.40 -16.16
C ALA A 242 14.57 -16.41 -15.71
N VAL A 243 13.86 -15.28 -15.80
CA VAL A 243 12.46 -15.18 -15.34
C VAL A 243 11.54 -16.01 -16.24
N GLU A 244 11.87 -16.09 -17.52
CA GLU A 244 11.19 -16.84 -18.57
C GLU A 244 11.47 -18.34 -18.57
N ASP A 245 12.47 -18.81 -17.81
CA ASP A 245 12.78 -20.23 -17.72
C ASP A 245 11.62 -20.99 -17.07
N ARG A 246 11.29 -22.16 -17.63
CA ARG A 246 10.33 -23.10 -17.03
C ARG A 246 11.02 -23.96 -15.98
N ILE A 247 10.33 -24.24 -14.88
CA ILE A 247 10.91 -24.98 -13.74
C ILE A 247 10.01 -26.13 -13.28
N GLU A 248 10.62 -27.11 -12.63
CA GLU A 248 9.92 -28.01 -11.71
C GLU A 248 10.14 -27.48 -10.29
N LEU A 249 9.08 -27.48 -9.47
CA LEU A 249 9.05 -26.83 -8.16
C LEU A 249 8.58 -27.80 -7.07
N TRP A 250 9.31 -27.86 -5.96
CA TRP A 250 8.94 -28.58 -4.75
C TRP A 250 8.74 -27.59 -3.61
N LEU A 251 7.63 -27.73 -2.88
CA LEU A 251 7.31 -26.93 -1.70
C LEU A 251 6.92 -27.85 -0.55
N ALA A 252 7.45 -27.59 0.65
CA ALA A 252 7.06 -28.32 1.85
C ALA A 252 7.11 -27.40 3.08
N ALA A 253 6.08 -27.45 3.92
CA ALA A 253 6.03 -26.75 5.19
C ALA A 253 5.72 -27.70 6.32
N ASP A 254 6.28 -27.44 7.50
CA ASP A 254 6.02 -28.24 8.70
C ASP A 254 4.64 -27.90 9.33
N ASP A 255 4.05 -26.79 8.90
CA ASP A 255 2.78 -26.26 9.39
C ASP A 255 1.62 -26.62 8.47
N LYS A 256 0.56 -27.22 9.04
CA LYS A 256 -0.62 -27.66 8.30
C LYS A 256 -1.37 -26.51 7.61
N PRO A 257 -1.66 -25.37 8.26
CA PRO A 257 -2.24 -24.21 7.58
C PRO A 257 -1.44 -23.73 6.37
N ILE A 258 -0.11 -23.66 6.47
CA ILE A 258 0.74 -23.28 5.32
C ILE A 258 0.65 -24.33 4.21
N MET A 259 0.72 -25.63 4.55
CA MET A 259 0.57 -26.69 3.55
C MET A 259 -0.75 -26.59 2.78
N ALA A 260 -1.88 -26.44 3.49
CA ALA A 260 -3.19 -26.27 2.88
C ALA A 260 -3.23 -25.01 1.98
N ALA A 261 -2.63 -23.90 2.43
CA ALA A 261 -2.54 -22.68 1.63
C ALA A 261 -1.77 -22.87 0.31
N LEU A 262 -0.67 -23.63 0.33
CA LEU A 262 0.11 -23.94 -0.86
C LEU A 262 -0.66 -24.83 -1.83
N GLU A 263 -1.44 -25.78 -1.30
CA GLU A 263 -2.31 -26.67 -2.09
C GLU A 263 -3.45 -25.88 -2.75
N ASP A 264 -4.18 -25.09 -1.96
CA ASP A 264 -5.32 -24.27 -2.40
C ASP A 264 -4.92 -23.25 -3.49
N HIS A 265 -3.69 -22.74 -3.43
CA HIS A 265 -3.16 -21.76 -4.37
C HIS A 265 -2.11 -22.32 -5.35
N SER A 266 -2.02 -23.64 -5.47
CA SER A 266 -1.04 -24.34 -6.33
C SER A 266 -1.04 -23.85 -7.78
N GLY A 267 -2.23 -23.68 -8.38
CA GLY A 267 -2.39 -23.17 -9.74
C GLY A 267 -1.88 -21.73 -9.92
N TYR A 268 -2.12 -20.86 -8.94
CA TYR A 268 -1.60 -19.49 -8.93
C TYR A 268 -0.07 -19.49 -8.82
N ILE A 269 0.48 -20.25 -7.87
CA ILE A 269 1.94 -20.34 -7.66
C ILE A 269 2.61 -20.83 -8.95
N ALA A 270 2.10 -21.91 -9.54
CA ALA A 270 2.66 -22.49 -10.75
C ALA A 270 2.64 -21.52 -11.95
N ALA A 271 1.56 -20.77 -12.12
CA ALA A 271 1.44 -19.77 -13.18
C ALA A 271 2.45 -18.62 -13.01
N GLU A 272 2.55 -18.04 -11.81
CA GLU A 272 3.43 -16.92 -11.50
C GLU A 272 4.92 -17.25 -11.64
N VAL A 273 5.29 -18.51 -11.46
CA VAL A 273 6.68 -18.97 -11.50
C VAL A 273 6.95 -19.92 -12.66
N LEU A 274 6.11 -19.93 -13.70
CA LEU A 274 6.25 -20.77 -14.90
C LEU A 274 6.60 -22.25 -14.58
N ALA A 275 5.99 -22.81 -13.54
CA ALA A 275 6.24 -24.18 -13.13
C ALA A 275 5.53 -25.17 -14.07
N THR A 276 6.25 -26.14 -14.61
CA THR A 276 5.69 -27.25 -15.39
C THR A 276 5.15 -28.37 -14.51
N SER A 277 5.72 -28.52 -13.31
CA SER A 277 5.22 -29.37 -12.24
C SER A 277 5.40 -28.69 -10.89
N LEU A 278 4.44 -28.92 -9.99
CA LEU A 278 4.47 -28.46 -8.61
C LEU A 278 4.21 -29.64 -7.68
N HIS A 279 5.20 -29.96 -6.86
CA HIS A 279 5.20 -31.05 -5.90
C HIS A 279 5.07 -30.48 -4.49
N ILE A 280 4.02 -30.85 -3.77
CA ILE A 280 3.75 -30.32 -2.42
C ILE A 280 3.88 -31.44 -1.40
N GLY A 281 4.77 -31.25 -0.42
CA GLY A 281 5.04 -32.25 0.63
C GLY A 281 5.93 -33.42 0.20
N GLU A 282 6.43 -33.39 -1.03
CA GLU A 282 7.37 -34.39 -1.57
C GLU A 282 8.83 -33.91 -1.43
N ASP A 283 9.75 -34.87 -1.29
CA ASP A 283 11.18 -34.56 -1.27
C ASP A 283 11.71 -34.28 -2.69
N PRO A 284 12.55 -33.25 -2.87
CA PRO A 284 13.11 -32.92 -4.17
C PRO A 284 14.25 -33.88 -4.57
N PRO A 285 14.60 -33.93 -5.87
CA PRO A 285 15.80 -34.65 -6.31
C PRO A 285 17.07 -34.02 -5.73
N GLU A 286 18.12 -34.81 -5.50
CA GLU A 286 19.38 -34.35 -4.85
C GLU A 286 20.05 -33.16 -5.53
N ASN A 287 19.84 -32.98 -6.84
CA ASN A 287 20.45 -31.92 -7.63
C ASN A 287 19.59 -30.64 -7.73
N ALA A 288 18.39 -30.62 -7.15
CA ALA A 288 17.56 -29.42 -7.15
C ALA A 288 18.19 -28.33 -6.27
N ALA A 289 18.15 -27.08 -6.74
CA ALA A 289 18.55 -25.95 -5.93
C ALA A 289 17.51 -25.77 -4.81
N GLY A 290 17.96 -25.86 -3.55
CA GLY A 290 17.08 -25.80 -2.37
C GLY A 290 17.28 -24.52 -1.55
N SER A 291 16.22 -24.07 -0.89
CA SER A 291 16.27 -23.02 0.12
C SER A 291 15.23 -23.27 1.20
N THR A 292 15.47 -22.74 2.40
CA THR A 292 14.48 -22.73 3.49
C THR A 292 14.27 -21.31 3.95
N ILE A 293 13.02 -20.86 3.93
CA ILE A 293 12.63 -19.54 4.38
C ILE A 293 11.76 -19.62 5.64
N SER A 294 11.73 -18.52 6.40
CA SER A 294 10.79 -18.35 7.50
C SER A 294 9.57 -17.56 7.04
N LEU A 295 8.39 -18.17 7.17
CA LEU A 295 7.10 -17.58 6.91
C LEU A 295 6.40 -17.51 8.27
N GLU A 296 6.41 -16.33 8.90
CA GLU A 296 5.89 -16.10 10.26
C GLU A 296 6.41 -17.10 11.30
N GLU A 297 7.74 -17.21 11.41
CA GLU A 297 8.44 -18.11 12.34
C GLU A 297 8.31 -19.61 12.00
N LYS A 298 7.49 -19.98 11.01
CA LYS A 298 7.36 -21.34 10.48
C LYS A 298 8.29 -21.55 9.30
N LYS A 299 8.73 -22.79 9.08
CA LYS A 299 9.65 -23.13 7.98
C LYS A 299 8.89 -23.53 6.73
N LEU A 300 9.24 -22.91 5.62
CA LEU A 300 8.87 -23.33 4.27
C LEU A 300 10.15 -23.72 3.54
N ARG A 301 10.26 -25.00 3.19
CA ARG A 301 11.30 -25.56 2.33
C ARG A 301 10.83 -25.45 0.89
N LEU A 302 11.70 -24.95 0.03
CA LEU A 302 11.48 -24.89 -1.40
C LEU A 302 12.68 -25.47 -2.15
N ALA A 303 12.43 -26.15 -3.26
CA ALA A 303 13.49 -26.54 -4.18
C ALA A 303 13.01 -26.39 -5.63
N LEU A 304 13.93 -26.11 -6.54
CA LEU A 304 13.61 -25.99 -7.96
C LEU A 304 14.73 -26.51 -8.84
N GLN A 305 14.36 -26.89 -10.06
CA GLN A 305 15.29 -27.17 -11.14
C GLN A 305 14.71 -26.68 -12.47
N LYS A 306 15.58 -26.34 -13.43
CA LYS A 306 15.14 -25.99 -14.78
C LYS A 306 14.47 -27.21 -15.43
N SER A 307 13.28 -27.01 -15.98
CA SER A 307 12.61 -28.05 -16.76
C SER A 307 13.35 -28.28 -18.07
N SER A 308 13.34 -29.52 -18.55
CA SER A 308 14.04 -29.94 -19.77
C SER A 308 13.39 -29.41 -21.04
#